data_AF-A0A969MJR4-F1
#
_entry.id   AF-A0A969MJR4-F1
#
_cell.length_a   1.000
_cell.length_b   1.000
_cell.length_c   1.000
_cell.angle_alpha   90.00
_cell.angle_beta   90.00
_cell.angle_gamma   90.00
#
_symmetry.space_group_name_H-M   'P 1'
#
loop_
_entity.id
_entity.type
_entity.pdbx_description
1 polymer ?
#
loop_
_entity_poly.entity_id
_entity_poly.type
_entity_poly.pdbx_seq_one_letter_code
_entity_poly.pdbx_strand_id
1 'polypeptide(L)'
;MVKEITNSCLGLLYEEIYNAHLERNDVLFWRRLLKLSEEVGELSEAYLFTTANNNYKNKTYHDVREELADLVVMALDLSATRLPGEEHLTNEEFEQLQLNTVKRKLAKWQTKK
;
A
#
# COMPACT_ATOMS: atom_id res chain seq x y z
N MET A 1 3.53 0.21 -23.84
CA MET A 1 3.28 -1.24 -24.01
C MET A 1 3.78 -1.99 -22.77
N VAL A 2 2.98 -1.98 -21.70
CA VAL A 2 3.17 -2.80 -20.49
C VAL A 2 2.21 -3.97 -20.59
N LYS A 3 2.54 -4.96 -21.43
CA LYS A 3 1.77 -6.21 -21.58
C LYS A 3 2.63 -7.34 -21.04
N GLU A 4 2.50 -7.62 -19.74
CA GLU A 4 2.70 -8.94 -19.08
C GLU A 4 2.67 -8.82 -17.54
N ILE A 5 1.63 -8.21 -16.99
CA ILE A 5 1.22 -8.50 -15.59
C ILE A 5 -0.24 -8.93 -15.62
N THR A 6 -0.57 -9.98 -16.39
CA THR A 6 -1.98 -10.39 -16.57
C THR A 6 -2.32 -11.75 -15.99
N ASN A 7 -1.48 -12.37 -15.15
CA ASN A 7 -1.86 -13.62 -14.44
C ASN A 7 -1.19 -13.80 -13.06
N SER A 8 -0.69 -12.72 -12.44
CA SER A 8 -0.20 -12.80 -11.04
C SER A 8 -1.24 -12.20 -10.11
N CYS A 9 -1.47 -12.85 -8.96
CA CYS A 9 -2.38 -12.35 -7.91
C CYS A 9 -2.07 -10.90 -7.50
N LEU A 10 -0.81 -10.46 -7.63
CA LEU A 10 -0.38 -9.08 -7.36
C LEU A 10 -0.86 -8.06 -8.40
N GLY A 11 -0.93 -8.43 -9.68
CA GLY A 11 -1.48 -7.55 -10.72
C GLY A 11 -2.97 -7.30 -10.51
N LEU A 12 -3.71 -8.38 -10.22
CA LEU A 12 -5.13 -8.32 -9.89
C LEU A 12 -5.39 -7.50 -8.62
N LEU A 13 -4.56 -7.67 -7.58
CA LEU A 13 -4.70 -6.90 -6.34
C LEU A 13 -4.53 -5.39 -6.57
N TYR A 14 -3.54 -4.99 -7.38
CA TYR A 14 -3.34 -3.58 -7.70
C TYR A 14 -4.52 -3.02 -8.50
N GLU A 15 -5.02 -3.77 -9.49
CA GLU A 15 -6.20 -3.36 -10.27
C GLU A 15 -7.44 -3.19 -9.38
N GLU A 16 -7.72 -4.14 -8.49
CA GLU A 16 -8.84 -4.07 -7.55
C GLU A 16 -8.74 -2.84 -6.64
N ILE A 17 -7.57 -2.59 -6.04
CA ILE A 17 -7.34 -1.42 -5.18
C ILE A 17 -7.45 -0.13 -6.00
N TYR A 18 -6.88 -0.12 -7.22
CA TYR A 18 -6.95 1.03 -8.10
C TYR A 18 -8.40 1.38 -8.45
N ASN A 19 -9.23 0.37 -8.74
CA ASN A 19 -10.63 0.51 -9.12
C ASN A 19 -11.57 0.78 -7.93
N ALA A 20 -11.22 0.36 -6.71
CA ALA A 20 -12.06 0.56 -5.53
C ALA A 20 -12.23 2.04 -5.14
N HIS A 21 -11.28 2.89 -5.53
CA HIS A 21 -11.28 4.32 -5.22
C HIS A 21 -11.00 5.16 -6.48
N LEU A 22 -12.02 5.37 -7.32
CA LEU A 22 -11.90 6.10 -8.59
C LEU A 22 -11.70 7.62 -8.41
N GLU A 23 -12.14 8.19 -7.28
CA GLU A 23 -12.01 9.62 -6.97
C GLU A 23 -10.95 9.88 -5.89
N ARG A 24 -9.68 9.70 -6.26
CA ARG A 24 -8.55 10.06 -5.37
C ARG A 24 -8.32 11.55 -5.41
N ASN A 25 -8.68 12.21 -4.31
CA ASN A 25 -8.44 13.63 -4.09
C ASN A 25 -7.30 13.83 -3.09
N ASP A 26 -6.36 14.73 -3.41
CA ASP A 26 -5.21 15.11 -2.59
C ASP A 26 -5.62 15.96 -1.36
N VAL A 27 -6.76 16.65 -1.41
CA VAL A 27 -7.34 17.43 -0.29
C VAL A 27 -7.53 16.59 0.98
N LEU A 28 -7.85 15.30 0.82
CA LEU A 28 -8.03 14.36 1.94
C LEU A 28 -6.86 13.37 2.10
N PHE A 29 -5.74 13.61 1.41
CA PHE A 29 -4.56 12.76 1.50
C PHE A 29 -4.05 12.61 2.94
N TRP A 30 -4.08 13.69 3.72
CA TRP A 30 -3.70 13.67 5.13
C TRP A 30 -4.57 12.74 5.98
N ARG A 31 -5.87 12.60 5.68
CA ARG A 31 -6.75 11.66 6.39
C ARG A 31 -6.37 10.22 6.10
N ARG A 32 -6.03 9.93 4.83
CA ARG A 32 -5.59 8.60 4.40
C ARG A 32 -4.20 8.27 4.97
N LEU A 33 -3.32 9.26 5.13
CA LEU A 33 -2.07 9.11 5.88
C LEU A 33 -2.30 8.77 7.36
N LEU A 34 -3.27 9.41 8.02
CA LEU A 34 -3.62 9.07 9.41
C LEU A 34 -4.14 7.63 9.50
N LYS A 35 -5.02 7.23 8.58
CA LYS A 35 -5.50 5.84 8.53
C LYS A 35 -4.36 4.86 8.26
N LEU A 36 -3.42 5.15 7.36
CA LEU A 36 -2.21 4.35 7.19
C LEU A 36 -1.43 4.19 8.52
N SER A 37 -1.31 5.25 9.32
CA SER A 37 -0.66 5.17 10.64
C SER A 37 -1.45 4.33 11.64
N GLU A 38 -2.78 4.32 11.56
CA GLU A 38 -3.66 3.46 12.34
C GLU A 38 -3.41 1.99 11.98
N GLU A 39 -3.38 1.64 10.68
CA GLU A 39 -3.13 0.27 10.22
C GLU A 39 -1.76 -0.26 10.66
N VAL A 40 -0.72 0.59 10.68
CA VAL A 40 0.60 0.21 11.22
C VAL A 40 0.49 -0.15 12.70
N GLY A 41 -0.32 0.60 13.46
CA GLY A 41 -0.59 0.35 14.87
C GLY A 41 -1.33 -0.95 15.10
N GLU A 42 -2.39 -1.20 14.33
CA GLU A 42 -3.21 -2.41 14.39
C GLU A 42 -2.39 -3.65 14.01
N LEU A 43 -1.57 -3.58 12.95
CA LEU A 43 -0.64 -4.65 12.58
C LEU A 43 0.39 -4.94 13.69
N SER A 44 0.93 -3.88 14.31
CA SER A 44 1.88 -4.02 15.41
C SER A 44 1.21 -4.65 16.64
N GLU A 45 -0.01 -4.23 16.97
CA GLU A 45 -0.82 -4.81 18.04
C GLU A 45 -1.12 -6.29 17.79
N ALA A 46 -1.61 -6.63 16.60
CA ALA A 46 -1.91 -8.00 16.21
C ALA A 46 -0.68 -8.90 16.35
N TYR A 47 0.48 -8.47 15.81
CA TYR A 47 1.71 -9.24 15.90
C TYR A 47 2.19 -9.43 17.35
N LEU A 48 2.20 -8.35 18.15
CA LEU A 48 2.60 -8.42 19.55
C LEU A 48 1.69 -9.35 20.35
N PHE A 49 0.38 -9.28 20.15
CA PHE A 49 -0.58 -10.08 20.92
C PHE A 49 -0.66 -11.54 20.46
N THR A 50 -0.42 -11.83 19.18
CA THR A 50 -0.24 -13.20 18.69
C THR A 50 1.04 -13.85 19.21
N THR A 51 2.10 -13.08 19.44
CA THR A 51 3.40 -13.60 19.90
C THR A 51 3.60 -13.54 21.42
N ALA A 52 2.74 -12.82 22.14
CA ALA A 52 2.79 -12.74 23.58
C ALA A 52 2.39 -14.08 24.22
N ASN A 53 3.17 -14.54 25.22
CA ASN A 53 2.94 -15.79 25.95
C ASN A 53 1.59 -15.89 26.69
N ASN A 54 0.79 -14.82 26.72
CA ASN A 54 -0.47 -14.73 27.46
C ASN A 54 -1.71 -14.67 26.56
N ASN A 55 -1.59 -14.80 25.23
CA ASN A 55 -2.71 -14.68 24.28
C ASN A 55 -3.62 -13.48 24.59
N TYR A 56 -3.03 -12.33 24.92
CA TYR A 56 -3.78 -11.13 25.26
C TYR A 56 -4.69 -10.75 24.08
N LYS A 57 -5.99 -10.48 24.34
CA LYS A 57 -7.05 -10.28 23.32
C LYS A 57 -7.27 -11.42 22.30
N ASN A 58 -6.72 -12.62 22.50
CA ASN A 58 -6.91 -13.80 21.64
C ASN A 58 -6.59 -13.57 20.14
N LYS A 59 -5.66 -12.67 19.82
CA LYS A 59 -5.22 -12.41 18.43
C LYS A 59 -4.44 -13.61 17.86
N THR A 60 -4.61 -13.86 16.57
CA THR A 60 -3.98 -14.95 15.83
C THR A 60 -3.14 -14.44 14.66
N TYR A 61 -2.32 -15.32 14.05
CA TYR A 61 -1.63 -14.97 12.79
C TYR A 61 -2.58 -14.67 11.63
N HIS A 62 -3.87 -15.04 11.73
CA HIS A 62 -4.88 -14.60 10.76
C HIS A 62 -5.09 -13.08 10.87
N ASP A 63 -5.27 -12.56 12.09
CA ASP A 63 -5.39 -11.14 12.34
C ASP A 63 -4.17 -10.39 11.78
N VAL A 64 -2.94 -10.88 12.03
CA VAL A 64 -1.72 -10.29 11.46
C VAL A 64 -1.79 -10.18 9.93
N ARG A 65 -2.39 -11.19 9.28
CA ARG A 65 -2.51 -11.23 7.83
C ARG A 65 -3.57 -10.24 7.32
N GLU A 66 -4.65 -10.03 8.07
CA GLU A 66 -5.69 -9.05 7.81
C GLU A 66 -5.16 -7.62 7.97
N GLU A 67 -4.56 -7.28 9.12
CA GLU A 67 -4.03 -5.93 9.35
C GLU A 67 -2.90 -5.59 8.35
N LEU A 68 -2.13 -6.60 7.92
CA LEU A 68 -1.12 -6.41 6.85
C LEU A 68 -1.78 -6.11 5.51
N ALA A 69 -2.93 -6.72 5.22
CA ALA A 69 -3.68 -6.43 4.00
C ALA A 69 -4.22 -5.00 4.01
N ASP A 70 -4.78 -4.54 5.14
CA ASP A 70 -5.28 -3.16 5.29
C ASP A 70 -4.15 -2.14 5.10
N LEU A 71 -2.98 -2.40 5.70
CA LEU A 71 -1.78 -1.58 5.48
C LEU A 71 -1.37 -1.51 4.00
N VAL A 72 -1.40 -2.65 3.28
CA VAL A 72 -1.06 -2.70 1.85
C VAL A 72 -2.09 -1.93 1.01
N VAL A 73 -3.38 -2.10 1.28
CA VAL A 73 -4.47 -1.37 0.61
C VAL A 73 -4.28 0.13 0.78
N MET A 74 -4.08 0.59 2.01
CA MET A 74 -3.87 2.01 2.30
C MET A 74 -2.61 2.57 1.66
N ALA A 75 -1.50 1.82 1.68
CA ALA A 75 -0.25 2.24 1.05
C ALA A 75 -0.39 2.35 -0.48
N LEU A 76 -1.08 1.41 -1.11
CA LEU A 76 -1.32 1.41 -2.55
C LEU A 76 -2.27 2.54 -2.95
N ASP A 77 -3.36 2.77 -2.21
CA ASP A 77 -4.26 3.91 -2.47
C ASP A 77 -3.54 5.26 -2.39
N LEU A 78 -2.73 5.46 -1.34
CA LEU A 78 -1.91 6.65 -1.20
C LEU A 78 -0.92 6.79 -2.36
N SER A 79 -0.28 5.69 -2.78
CA SER A 79 0.65 5.71 -3.90
C SER A 79 -0.02 6.07 -5.23
N ALA A 80 -1.29 5.70 -5.39
CA ALA A 80 -2.12 5.98 -6.56
C ALA A 80 -2.74 7.38 -6.56
N THR A 81 -2.57 8.16 -5.49
CA THR A 81 -3.02 9.55 -5.42
C THR A 81 -1.98 10.47 -6.06
N ARG A 82 -2.39 11.26 -7.06
CA ARG A 82 -1.57 12.35 -7.61
C ARG A 82 -1.36 13.44 -6.57
N LEU A 83 -0.14 13.94 -6.46
CA LEU A 83 0.25 14.99 -5.53
C LEU A 83 0.28 16.37 -6.24
N PRO A 84 0.28 17.48 -5.48
CA PRO A 84 0.39 18.82 -6.06
C PRO A 84 1.61 18.95 -6.98
N GLY A 85 1.38 19.47 -8.19
CA GLY A 85 2.39 19.58 -9.24
C GLY A 85 2.42 18.41 -10.21
N GLU A 86 1.63 17.34 -10.02
CA GLU A 86 1.52 16.20 -10.93
C GLU A 86 0.26 16.25 -11.83
N GLU A 87 -0.49 17.35 -11.78
CA GLU A 87 -1.77 17.53 -12.51
C GLU A 87 -1.58 17.52 -14.03
N HIS A 88 -0.38 17.91 -14.48
CA HIS A 88 -0.02 18.00 -15.89
C HIS A 88 0.35 16.65 -16.53
N LEU A 89 0.56 15.61 -15.72
CA LEU A 89 0.96 14.29 -16.23
C LEU A 89 -0.23 13.58 -16.88
N THR A 90 -0.01 12.89 -17.98
CA THR A 90 -0.94 11.87 -18.48
C THR A 90 -0.98 10.67 -17.53
N ASN A 91 -1.99 9.80 -17.65
CA ASN A 91 -2.05 8.58 -16.82
C ASN A 91 -0.84 7.67 -17.06
N GLU A 92 -0.39 7.52 -18.31
CA GLU A 92 0.80 6.73 -18.64
C GLU A 92 2.07 7.32 -18.02
N GLU A 93 2.23 8.65 -18.05
CA GLU A 93 3.36 9.32 -17.40
C GLU A 93 3.34 9.15 -15.87
N PHE A 94 2.16 9.23 -15.26
CA PHE A 94 2.00 9.02 -13.81
C PHE A 94 2.32 7.57 -13.41
N GLU A 95 1.79 6.59 -14.12
CA GLU A 95 2.11 5.17 -13.89
C GLU A 95 3.62 4.89 -14.04
N GLN A 96 4.24 5.49 -15.05
CA GLN A 96 5.68 5.35 -15.28
C GLN A 96 6.51 6.01 -14.17
N LEU A 97 6.07 7.16 -13.65
CA LEU A 97 6.67 7.85 -12.50
C LEU A 97 6.62 6.97 -11.24
N GLN A 98 5.46 6.37 -10.94
CA GLN A 98 5.28 5.46 -9.81
C GLN A 98 6.22 4.25 -9.92
N LEU A 99 6.20 3.57 -11.07
CA LEU A 99 7.03 2.39 -11.32
C LEU A 99 8.53 2.71 -11.19
N ASN A 100 8.98 3.83 -11.75
CA ASN A 100 10.37 4.27 -11.65
C ASN A 100 10.77 4.58 -10.22
N THR A 101 9.87 5.18 -9.43
CA THR A 101 10.09 5.47 -8.03
C THR A 101 10.29 4.19 -7.22
N VAL A 102 9.43 3.19 -7.39
CA VAL A 102 9.55 1.89 -6.73
C VAL A 102 10.84 1.17 -7.14
N LYS A 103 11.13 1.07 -8.45
CA LYS A 103 12.38 0.44 -8.95
C LYS A 103 13.63 1.06 -8.32
N ARG A 104 13.69 2.39 -8.27
CA ARG A 104 14.80 3.14 -7.66
C ARG A 104 14.93 2.85 -6.16
N LYS A 105 13.82 2.75 -5.42
CA LYS A 105 13.83 2.44 -3.98
C LYS A 105 14.25 0.99 -3.72
N LEU A 106 13.76 0.04 -4.52
CA LEU A 106 14.15 -1.38 -4.44
C LEU A 106 15.63 -1.59 -4.74
N ALA A 107 16.16 -0.95 -5.79
CA ALA A 107 17.59 -1.00 -6.10
C ALA A 107 18.45 -0.50 -4.92
N LYS A 108 18.04 0.59 -4.26
CA LYS A 108 18.70 1.09 -3.04
C LYS A 108 18.58 0.15 -1.84
N TRP A 109 17.50 -0.61 -1.74
CA TRP A 109 17.33 -1.55 -0.63
C TRP A 109 18.23 -2.78 -0.80
N GLN A 110 18.38 -3.28 -2.03
CA GLN A 110 19.25 -4.40 -2.34
C GLN A 110 20.73 -4.11 -2.07
N THR A 111 21.17 -2.86 -2.24
CA THR A 111 22.56 -2.44 -1.99
C THR A 111 22.86 -2.12 -0.53
N LYS A 112 21.84 -2.04 0.34
CA LYS A 112 21.97 -1.79 1.78
C LYS A 112 22.03 -3.08 2.61
N LYS A 113 22.21 -4.24 1.97
CA LYS A 113 22.44 -5.51 2.66
C LYS A 113 23.83 -5.55 3.29
#